data_AF-A0A3N5KNW5-F1
#
_entry.id   AF-A0A3N5KNW5-F1
#
_cell.length_a   1.000
_cell.length_b   1.000
_cell.length_c   1.000
_cell.angle_alpha   90.00
_cell.angle_beta   90.00
_cell.angle_gamma   90.00
#
_symmetry.space_group_name_H-M   'P 1'
#
loop_
_entity.id
_entity.type
_entity.pdbx_description
1 polymer ?
#
loop_
_entity_poly.entity_id
_entity_poly.type
_entity_poly.pdbx_seq_one_letter_code
_entity_poly.pdbx_strand_id
1 'polypeptide(L)'
;MRTKVLLLMALLFLSSSLYAQSNRFFLNFGTGLSTPMSEEGFTNLYNMGFNLHGGAGLVFSSSVAGRLSLEHNRFPQSSNNLGQSGTFTITSIKADIMAGEVNNIKTVNPYGVAGIGAYILSVSVTENNFTRSESETNMGVGLGGGINFKVSPNMGIYTEAQYNIIFNEDGAAKGFLPIKVGINYIP
;
A
#
# COMPACT_ATOMS: atom_id res chain seq x y z
N MET A 1 -27.61 -21.12 9.86
CA MET A 1 -26.64 -22.24 9.74
C MET A 1 -26.20 -22.50 8.29
N ARG A 2 -27.10 -22.38 7.29
CA ARG A 2 -26.81 -22.62 5.86
C ARG A 2 -25.74 -21.69 5.23
N THR A 3 -25.68 -20.42 5.63
CA THR A 3 -24.71 -19.43 5.11
C THR A 3 -23.26 -19.71 5.52
N LYS A 4 -23.02 -20.25 6.73
CA LYS A 4 -21.67 -20.59 7.21
C LYS A 4 -21.09 -21.81 6.48
N VAL A 5 -21.94 -22.77 6.12
CA VAL A 5 -21.54 -23.98 5.37
C VAL A 5 -21.18 -23.65 3.92
N LEU A 6 -21.94 -22.75 3.28
CA LEU A 6 -21.61 -22.23 1.95
C LEU A 6 -20.29 -21.46 1.93
N LEU A 7 -20.02 -20.65 2.96
CA LEU A 7 -18.76 -19.90 3.09
C LEU A 7 -17.55 -20.81 3.33
N LEU A 8 -17.73 -21.87 4.12
CA LEU A 8 -16.71 -22.90 4.35
C LEU A 8 -16.41 -23.72 3.08
N MET A 9 -17.45 -24.09 2.32
CA MET A 9 -17.27 -24.76 1.03
C MET A 9 -16.58 -23.85 0.00
N ALA A 10 -16.95 -22.58 -0.09
CA ALA A 10 -16.26 -21.62 -0.96
C ALA A 10 -14.77 -21.49 -0.59
N LEU A 11 -14.44 -21.46 0.72
CA LEU A 11 -13.05 -21.46 1.20
C LEU A 11 -12.29 -22.74 0.81
N LEU A 12 -12.93 -23.90 0.86
CA LEU A 12 -12.33 -25.19 0.52
C LEU A 12 -12.17 -25.42 -0.99
N PHE A 13 -13.00 -24.79 -1.82
CA PHE A 13 -12.81 -24.80 -3.28
C PHE A 13 -11.72 -23.81 -3.73
N LEU A 14 -11.49 -22.73 -2.98
CA LEU A 14 -10.37 -21.80 -3.22
C LEU A 14 -9.01 -22.44 -2.89
N SER A 15 -8.94 -23.37 -1.93
CA SER A 15 -7.68 -23.98 -1.52
C SER A 15 -7.15 -25.08 -2.46
N SER A 16 -8.04 -25.80 -3.17
CA SER A 16 -7.66 -26.91 -4.05
C SER A 16 -7.12 -26.48 -5.43
N SER A 17 -7.39 -25.23 -5.85
CA SER A 17 -6.92 -24.70 -7.14
C SER A 17 -5.49 -24.10 -7.09
N LEU A 18 -4.91 -23.94 -5.91
CA LEU A 18 -3.58 -23.35 -5.72
C LEU A 18 -2.40 -24.28 -6.06
N TYR A 19 -2.62 -25.59 -6.12
CA TYR A 19 -1.53 -26.58 -6.19
C TYR A 19 -1.12 -27.04 -7.60
N ALA A 20 -1.77 -26.56 -8.68
CA ALA A 20 -1.59 -27.12 -10.02
C ALA A 20 -0.88 -26.20 -11.04
N GLN A 21 -0.57 -24.94 -10.71
CA GLN A 21 0.08 -24.01 -11.65
C GLN A 21 1.27 -23.27 -11.00
N SER A 22 2.48 -23.68 -11.39
CA SER A 22 3.72 -22.89 -11.48
C SER A 22 3.68 -21.52 -10.77
N ASN A 23 4.16 -21.43 -9.52
CA ASN A 23 4.57 -20.21 -8.80
C ASN A 23 3.90 -18.90 -9.24
N ARG A 24 2.58 -18.85 -9.10
CA ARG A 24 1.79 -17.64 -9.37
C ARG A 24 1.65 -16.75 -8.16
N PHE A 25 1.90 -17.26 -6.96
CA PHE A 25 1.79 -16.49 -5.74
C PHE A 25 3.10 -15.76 -5.44
N PHE A 26 3.01 -14.53 -4.94
CA PHE A 26 4.16 -13.78 -4.46
C PHE A 26 3.82 -12.99 -3.20
N LEU A 27 4.84 -12.73 -2.40
CA LEU A 27 4.80 -11.88 -1.22
C LEU A 27 5.74 -10.71 -1.44
N ASN A 28 5.33 -9.53 -1.01
CA ASN A 28 6.21 -8.37 -0.97
C ASN A 28 6.18 -7.76 0.43
N PHE A 29 7.33 -7.23 0.83
CA PHE A 29 7.47 -6.49 2.06
C PHE A 29 8.59 -5.48 1.90
N GLY A 30 8.42 -4.31 2.48
CA GLY A 30 9.40 -3.26 2.35
C GLY A 30 9.08 -2.03 3.16
N THR A 31 9.87 -1.01 2.89
CA THR A 31 9.78 0.29 3.54
C THR A 31 9.97 1.39 2.51
N GLY A 32 9.75 2.63 2.90
CA GLY A 32 9.87 3.76 2.01
C GLY A 32 9.75 5.08 2.71
N LEU A 33 9.69 6.11 1.88
CA LEU A 33 9.39 7.47 2.30
C LEU A 33 8.09 7.89 1.65
N SER A 34 7.26 8.63 2.37
CA SER A 34 6.00 9.15 1.85
C SER A 34 5.99 10.66 1.92
N THR A 35 5.73 11.31 0.80
CA THR A 35 5.58 12.77 0.76
C THR A 35 4.10 13.15 0.65
N PRO A 36 3.60 14.09 1.47
CA PRO A 36 2.32 14.73 1.21
C PRO A 36 2.43 15.53 -0.09
N MET A 37 1.38 15.55 -0.92
CA MET A 37 1.43 16.15 -2.26
C MET A 37 0.18 16.95 -2.64
N SER A 38 -1.01 16.62 -2.13
CA SER A 38 -2.22 17.42 -2.39
C SER A 38 -2.83 17.96 -1.10
N GLU A 39 -3.49 19.13 -1.25
CA GLU A 39 -4.05 20.00 -0.21
C GLU A 39 -3.02 20.89 0.49
N GLU A 40 -3.26 22.21 0.46
CA GLU A 40 -2.44 23.21 1.16
C GLU A 40 -2.42 22.96 2.68
N GLY A 41 -3.49 22.38 3.25
CA GLY A 41 -3.51 21.98 4.66
C GLY A 41 -2.62 20.78 4.97
N PHE A 42 -2.47 19.81 4.06
CA PHE A 42 -1.71 18.59 4.34
C PHE A 42 -0.21 18.77 4.11
N THR A 43 0.16 19.45 3.02
CA THR A 43 1.55 19.71 2.63
C THR A 43 2.24 20.75 3.52
N ASN A 44 1.51 21.74 4.04
CA ASN A 44 2.07 22.75 4.92
C ASN A 44 2.19 22.29 6.38
N LEU A 45 1.33 21.37 6.81
CA LEU A 45 1.30 20.92 8.21
C LEU A 45 2.17 19.70 8.47
N TYR A 46 2.50 18.90 7.46
CA TYR A 46 3.21 17.64 7.65
C TYR A 46 4.41 17.51 6.72
N ASN A 47 5.49 16.93 7.25
CA ASN A 47 6.71 16.66 6.50
C ASN A 47 6.69 15.26 5.88
N MET A 48 7.68 15.01 5.02
CA MET A 48 7.95 13.67 4.51
C MET A 48 8.10 12.68 5.67
N GLY A 49 7.44 11.54 5.51
CA GLY A 49 7.26 10.52 6.52
C GLY A 49 7.88 9.19 6.15
N PHE A 50 7.77 8.24 7.07
CA PHE A 50 8.16 6.86 6.85
C PHE A 50 6.98 6.02 6.33
N ASN A 51 7.27 5.06 5.47
CA ASN A 51 6.33 4.07 4.97
C ASN A 51 6.80 2.65 5.34
N LEU A 52 5.87 1.84 5.84
CA LEU A 52 6.00 0.39 5.91
C LEU A 52 4.93 -0.22 5.03
N HIS A 53 5.26 -1.25 4.27
CA HIS A 53 4.27 -1.94 3.45
C HIS A 53 4.56 -3.42 3.32
N GLY A 54 3.50 -4.17 3.10
CA GLY A 54 3.57 -5.56 2.70
C GLY A 54 2.33 -5.96 1.94
N GLY A 55 2.43 -7.05 1.19
CA GLY A 55 1.33 -7.51 0.37
C GLY A 55 1.52 -8.93 -0.13
N ALA A 56 0.43 -9.49 -0.60
CA ALA A 56 0.39 -10.80 -1.22
C ALA A 56 -0.32 -10.68 -2.57
N GLY A 57 0.18 -11.37 -3.59
CA GLY A 57 -0.35 -11.25 -4.93
C GLY A 57 -0.36 -12.54 -5.71
N LEU A 58 -1.11 -12.52 -6.80
CA LEU A 58 -1.29 -13.61 -7.75
C LEU A 58 -0.99 -13.10 -9.16
N VAL A 59 -0.06 -13.77 -9.82
CA VAL A 59 0.31 -13.56 -11.22
C VAL A 59 -0.71 -14.29 -12.10
N PHE A 60 -1.52 -13.54 -12.83
CA PHE A 60 -2.51 -14.10 -13.75
C PHE A 60 -1.89 -14.46 -15.10
N SER A 61 -0.92 -13.65 -15.55
CA SER A 61 -0.15 -13.86 -16.77
C SER A 61 1.27 -13.31 -16.59
N SER A 62 2.16 -13.54 -17.56
CA SER A 62 3.50 -12.91 -17.56
C SER A 62 3.45 -11.39 -17.47
N SER A 63 2.31 -10.80 -17.84
CA SER A 63 2.14 -9.36 -17.99
C SER A 63 1.20 -8.71 -16.99
N VAL A 64 0.44 -9.51 -16.21
CA VAL A 64 -0.61 -9.00 -15.33
C VAL A 64 -0.63 -9.78 -14.01
N ALA A 65 -0.70 -9.06 -12.90
CA ALA A 65 -0.88 -9.62 -11.58
C ALA A 65 -1.87 -8.79 -10.74
N GLY A 66 -2.51 -9.44 -9.77
CA GLY A 66 -3.27 -8.77 -8.71
C GLY A 66 -2.50 -8.84 -7.40
N ARG A 67 -2.61 -7.80 -6.56
CA ARG A 67 -1.95 -7.73 -5.26
C ARG A 67 -2.91 -7.13 -4.23
N LEU A 68 -3.02 -7.77 -3.07
CA LEU A 68 -3.58 -7.16 -1.88
C LEU A 68 -2.44 -6.56 -1.06
N SER A 69 -2.54 -5.26 -0.75
CA SER A 69 -1.48 -4.48 -0.11
C SER A 69 -1.98 -3.90 1.21
N LEU A 70 -1.14 -3.98 2.24
CA LEU A 70 -1.28 -3.27 3.51
C LEU A 70 -0.12 -2.28 3.60
N GLU A 71 -0.43 -1.00 3.81
CA GLU A 71 0.59 0.04 3.96
C GLU A 71 0.29 0.89 5.20
N HIS A 72 1.33 1.30 5.90
CA HIS A 72 1.27 2.21 7.04
C HIS A 72 2.24 3.35 6.81
N ASN A 73 1.70 4.56 6.72
CA ASN A 73 2.45 5.79 6.49
C ASN A 73 2.39 6.64 7.76
N ARG A 74 3.52 7.21 8.15
CA ARG A 74 3.61 8.11 9.30
C ARG A 74 4.26 9.42 8.90
N PHE A 75 3.50 10.50 8.96
CA PHE A 75 3.92 11.85 8.63
C PHE A 75 4.08 12.67 9.93
N PRO A 76 5.29 13.09 10.28
CA PRO A 76 5.50 13.98 11.42
C PRO A 76 4.98 15.38 11.08
N GLN A 77 4.34 16.04 12.05
CA GLN A 77 3.92 17.42 11.89
C GLN A 77 5.14 18.34 11.73
N SER A 78 5.04 19.33 10.85
CA SER A 78 6.05 20.38 10.70
C SER A 78 6.11 21.23 11.96
N SER A 79 7.33 21.47 12.46
CA SER A 79 7.53 22.13 13.74
C SER A 79 7.11 23.60 13.64
N ASN A 80 6.00 23.95 14.29
CA ASN A 80 5.64 25.34 14.56
C ASN A 80 6.30 25.77 15.87
N ASN A 81 6.67 27.06 15.98
CA ASN A 81 7.35 27.69 17.14
C ASN A 81 6.58 27.61 18.49
N LEU A 82 5.53 26.78 18.60
CA LEU A 82 4.61 26.66 19.73
C LEU A 82 4.79 25.36 20.54
N GLY A 83 5.79 24.52 20.25
CA GLY A 83 6.13 23.35 21.07
C GLY A 83 5.13 22.18 21.02
N GLN A 84 4.18 22.19 20.10
CA GLN A 84 3.22 21.10 19.89
C GLN A 84 3.82 20.03 18.97
N SER A 85 3.73 18.76 19.36
CA SER A 85 4.09 17.62 18.51
C SER A 85 2.84 16.84 18.11
N GLY A 86 2.60 16.72 16.80
CA GLY A 86 1.57 15.87 16.24
C GLY A 86 2.16 14.84 15.28
N THR A 87 1.42 13.75 15.09
CA THR A 87 1.72 12.76 14.06
C THR A 87 0.43 12.46 13.31
N PHE A 88 0.52 12.49 11.98
CA PHE A 88 -0.54 11.98 11.12
C PHE A 88 -0.14 10.63 10.56
N THR A 89 -1.04 9.66 10.65
CA THR A 89 -0.81 8.34 10.09
C THR A 89 -1.90 7.98 9.09
N ILE A 90 -1.51 7.23 8.06
CA ILE A 90 -2.43 6.69 7.06
C ILE A 90 -2.15 5.19 6.96
N THR A 91 -3.10 4.38 7.39
CA THR A 91 -3.06 2.92 7.20
C THR A 91 -4.01 2.56 6.07
N SER A 92 -3.52 1.90 5.02
CA SER A 92 -4.31 1.57 3.84
C SER A 92 -4.37 0.08 3.58
N ILE A 93 -5.55 -0.42 3.22
CA ILE A 93 -5.77 -1.75 2.65
C ILE A 93 -6.21 -1.56 1.20
N LYS A 94 -5.41 -2.06 0.25
CA LYS A 94 -5.61 -1.81 -1.18
C LYS A 94 -5.66 -3.10 -1.98
N ALA A 95 -6.52 -3.12 -2.98
CA ALA A 95 -6.48 -4.09 -4.08
C ALA A 95 -5.83 -3.40 -5.29
N ASP A 96 -4.64 -3.87 -5.66
CA ASP A 96 -3.84 -3.37 -6.76
C ASP A 96 -3.89 -4.34 -7.96
N ILE A 97 -3.89 -3.78 -9.16
CA ILE A 97 -3.59 -4.46 -10.41
C ILE A 97 -2.24 -3.96 -10.89
N MET A 98 -1.35 -4.90 -11.22
CA MET A 98 -0.03 -4.66 -11.77
C MET A 98 -0.02 -5.10 -13.24
N ALA A 99 0.50 -4.26 -14.12
CA ALA A 99 0.62 -4.56 -15.55
C ALA A 99 2.02 -4.19 -16.05
N GLY A 100 2.67 -5.08 -16.80
CA GLY A 100 4.07 -4.95 -17.24
C GLY A 100 4.83 -6.25 -17.08
N GLU A 101 6.14 -6.25 -16.95
CA GLU A 101 6.95 -7.48 -16.92
C GLU A 101 6.95 -8.19 -15.56
N VAL A 102 5.79 -8.36 -14.92
CA VAL A 102 5.65 -8.72 -13.49
C VAL A 102 6.33 -10.03 -13.10
N ASN A 103 6.40 -11.02 -14.01
CA ASN A 103 7.09 -12.29 -13.75
C ASN A 103 7.92 -12.79 -14.94
N ASN A 104 8.65 -11.88 -15.60
CA ASN A 104 9.54 -12.26 -16.70
C ASN A 104 10.89 -12.80 -16.19
N ILE A 105 11.62 -13.59 -16.97
CA ILE A 105 12.94 -14.17 -16.60
C ILE A 105 14.03 -13.08 -16.57
N LYS A 106 13.73 -11.90 -17.11
CA LYS A 106 14.66 -10.76 -17.19
C LYS A 106 15.09 -10.30 -15.80
N THR A 107 16.33 -9.82 -15.73
CA THR A 107 16.92 -9.24 -14.50
C THR A 107 16.17 -7.99 -14.05
N VAL A 108 15.64 -7.20 -14.99
CA VAL A 108 14.92 -5.94 -14.71
C VAL A 108 13.51 -6.04 -15.27
N ASN A 109 12.52 -5.84 -14.41
CA ASN A 109 11.11 -6.03 -14.73
C ASN A 109 10.31 -4.75 -14.38
N PRO A 110 10.12 -3.84 -15.34
CA PRO A 110 9.28 -2.65 -15.13
C PRO A 110 7.79 -3.02 -15.13
N TYR A 111 7.01 -2.33 -14.31
CA TYR A 111 5.56 -2.49 -14.24
C TYR A 111 4.85 -1.19 -13.85
N GLY A 112 3.61 -1.03 -14.32
CA GLY A 112 2.65 -0.07 -13.80
C GLY A 112 1.78 -0.70 -12.72
N VAL A 113 1.26 0.13 -11.82
CA VAL A 113 0.32 -0.29 -10.77
C VAL A 113 -0.83 0.69 -10.66
N ALA A 114 -2.04 0.17 -10.57
CA ALA A 114 -3.24 0.93 -10.25
C ALA A 114 -4.00 0.22 -9.14
N GLY A 115 -4.54 0.94 -8.17
CA GLY A 115 -5.17 0.35 -7.01
C GLY A 115 -6.35 1.15 -6.50
N ILE A 116 -7.24 0.46 -5.81
CA ILE A 116 -8.32 1.05 -5.04
C ILE A 116 -8.25 0.52 -3.61
N GLY A 117 -8.66 1.31 -2.62
CA GLY A 117 -8.61 0.84 -1.24
C GLY A 117 -9.30 1.73 -0.24
N ALA A 118 -9.32 1.22 0.99
CA ALA A 118 -9.74 1.95 2.17
C ALA A 118 -8.50 2.49 2.90
N TYR A 119 -8.57 3.74 3.33
CA TYR A 119 -7.53 4.49 4.01
C TYR A 119 -8.06 4.92 5.37
N ILE A 120 -7.42 4.45 6.43
CA ILE A 120 -7.68 4.84 7.80
C ILE A 120 -6.70 5.96 8.13
N LEU A 121 -7.23 7.18 8.21
CA LEU A 121 -6.51 8.38 8.56
C LEU A 121 -6.56 8.51 10.07
N SER A 122 -5.44 8.81 10.72
CA SER A 122 -5.42 9.04 12.16
C SER A 122 -4.51 10.19 12.51
N VAL A 123 -5.06 11.16 13.24
CA VAL A 123 -4.34 12.33 13.76
C VAL A 123 -4.14 12.12 15.26
N SER A 124 -2.90 12.19 15.73
CA SER A 124 -2.58 12.19 17.15
C SER A 124 -1.87 13.47 17.52
N VAL A 125 -2.45 14.25 18.43
CA VAL A 125 -1.88 15.48 18.98
C VAL A 125 -1.69 15.30 20.48
N THR A 126 -0.49 15.61 20.96
CA THR A 126 -0.18 15.63 22.40
C THR A 126 -0.08 17.07 22.88
N GLU A 127 -0.98 17.47 23.78
CA GLU A 127 -0.98 18.77 24.44
C GLU A 127 -1.04 18.54 25.96
N ASN A 128 -0.07 19.09 26.70
CA ASN A 128 -0.01 19.01 28.18
C ASN A 128 -0.20 17.58 28.75
N ASN A 129 0.50 16.59 28.19
CA ASN A 129 0.40 15.15 28.53
C ASN A 129 -0.95 14.48 28.24
N PHE A 130 -1.88 15.16 27.57
CA PHE A 130 -3.10 14.56 27.06
C PHE A 130 -2.95 14.26 25.56
N THR A 131 -3.27 13.02 25.16
CA THR A 131 -3.22 12.61 23.75
C THR A 131 -4.64 12.50 23.22
N ARG A 132 -5.00 13.35 22.26
CA ARG A 132 -6.25 13.22 21.51
C ARG A 132 -5.96 12.53 20.20
N SER A 133 -6.73 11.47 19.91
CA SER A 133 -6.65 10.72 18.65
C SER A 133 -8.01 10.73 17.98
N GLU A 134 -8.03 11.13 16.71
CA GLU A 134 -9.21 11.06 15.85
C GLU A 134 -8.88 10.20 14.64
N SER A 135 -9.82 9.37 14.21
CA SER A 135 -9.66 8.46 13.09
C SER A 135 -10.84 8.51 12.14
N GLU A 136 -10.56 8.55 10.84
CA GLU A 136 -11.53 8.59 9.76
C GLU A 136 -11.18 7.51 8.73
N THR A 137 -12.18 6.89 8.08
CA THR A 137 -11.94 5.85 7.08
C THR A 137 -12.53 6.28 5.74
N ASN A 138 -11.64 6.53 4.78
CA ASN A 138 -12.01 7.08 3.49
C ASN A 138 -11.57 6.16 2.35
N MET A 139 -12.29 6.21 1.25
CA MET A 139 -11.94 5.46 0.05
C MET A 139 -10.92 6.25 -0.77
N GLY A 140 -10.09 5.55 -1.53
CA GLY A 140 -9.12 6.21 -2.41
C GLY A 140 -8.64 5.32 -3.53
N VAL A 141 -7.93 5.95 -4.46
CA VAL A 141 -7.32 5.30 -5.62
C VAL A 141 -5.83 5.63 -5.67
N GLY A 142 -5.05 4.73 -6.26
CA GLY A 142 -3.62 4.91 -6.46
C GLY A 142 -3.22 4.60 -7.89
N LEU A 143 -2.28 5.36 -8.45
CA LEU A 143 -1.67 5.10 -9.74
C LEU A 143 -0.16 5.30 -9.64
N GLY A 144 0.61 4.40 -10.24
CA GLY A 144 2.05 4.42 -10.12
C GLY A 144 2.76 3.43 -11.02
N GLY A 145 4.03 3.22 -10.70
CA GLY A 145 4.87 2.24 -11.38
C GLY A 145 6.07 1.86 -10.54
N GLY A 146 6.71 0.78 -10.92
CA GLY A 146 7.87 0.25 -10.25
C GLY A 146 8.76 -0.58 -11.16
N ILE A 147 9.89 -0.98 -10.59
CA ILE A 147 10.87 -1.84 -11.23
C ILE A 147 11.21 -2.92 -10.22
N ASN A 148 11.15 -4.19 -10.65
CA ASN A 148 11.61 -5.33 -9.87
C ASN A 148 12.91 -5.89 -10.46
N PHE A 149 13.97 -5.88 -9.68
CA PHE A 149 15.27 -6.45 -9.99
C PHE A 149 15.36 -7.88 -9.45
N LYS A 150 15.40 -8.89 -10.33
CA LYS A 150 15.55 -10.30 -9.92
C LYS A 150 16.97 -10.54 -9.43
N VAL A 151 17.08 -11.00 -8.17
CA VAL A 151 18.36 -11.39 -7.54
C VAL A 151 18.53 -12.91 -7.59
N SER A 152 17.43 -13.65 -7.48
CA SER A 152 17.39 -15.10 -7.62
C SER A 152 16.08 -15.53 -8.31
N PRO A 153 15.89 -16.81 -8.67
CA PRO A 153 14.63 -17.29 -9.25
C PRO A 153 13.40 -17.02 -8.38
N ASN A 154 13.58 -16.95 -7.05
CA ASN A 154 12.50 -16.80 -6.07
C ASN A 154 12.53 -15.45 -5.35
N MET A 155 13.53 -14.59 -5.59
CA MET A 155 13.68 -13.30 -4.90
C MET A 155 14.02 -12.17 -5.84
N GLY A 156 13.40 -11.02 -5.61
CA GLY A 156 13.74 -9.76 -6.25
C GLY A 156 13.74 -8.59 -5.27
N ILE A 157 14.41 -7.52 -5.65
CA ILE A 157 14.35 -6.22 -4.97
C ILE A 157 13.53 -5.31 -5.86
N TYR A 158 12.48 -4.69 -5.32
CA TYR A 158 11.68 -3.74 -6.09
C TYR A 158 11.80 -2.32 -5.55
N THR A 159 11.55 -1.38 -6.45
CA THR A 159 11.28 0.02 -6.14
C THR A 159 9.97 0.42 -6.79
N GLU A 160 9.08 1.08 -6.06
CA GLU A 160 7.75 1.46 -6.55
C GLU A 160 7.38 2.86 -6.07
N ALA A 161 6.88 3.70 -6.96
CA ALA A 161 6.27 4.98 -6.61
C ALA A 161 4.78 4.93 -7.00
N GLN A 162 3.90 5.28 -6.07
CA GLN A 162 2.46 5.26 -6.31
C GLN A 162 1.81 6.51 -5.74
N TYR A 163 1.25 7.35 -6.59
CA TYR A 163 0.49 8.51 -6.16
C TYR A 163 -0.90 8.06 -5.71
N ASN A 164 -1.28 8.35 -4.48
CA ASN A 164 -2.57 7.97 -3.91
C ASN A 164 -3.42 9.22 -3.69
N ILE A 165 -4.70 9.13 -4.04
CA ILE A 165 -5.73 10.14 -3.84
C ILE A 165 -6.80 9.52 -2.93
N ILE A 166 -7.05 10.15 -1.79
CA ILE A 166 -8.08 9.80 -0.83
C ILE A 166 -9.23 10.79 -1.00
N PHE A 167 -10.44 10.27 -1.18
CA PHE A 167 -11.65 11.08 -1.30
C PHE A 167 -12.24 11.31 0.10
N ASN A 168 -12.19 12.56 0.59
CA ASN A 168 -12.89 12.93 1.83
C ASN A 168 -14.36 13.24 1.55
N GLU A 169 -15.18 13.08 2.58
CA GLU A 169 -16.61 13.40 2.54
C GLU A 169 -16.88 14.89 2.26
N ASP A 170 -15.96 15.77 2.65
CA ASP A 170 -16.04 17.23 2.41
C ASP A 170 -15.74 17.66 0.96
N GLY A 171 -15.46 16.70 0.06
CA GLY A 171 -15.14 16.96 -1.35
C GLY A 171 -13.69 17.38 -1.62
N ALA A 172 -12.88 17.62 -0.57
CA ALA A 172 -11.44 17.78 -0.70
C ALA A 172 -10.74 16.42 -0.90
N ALA A 173 -9.72 16.38 -1.76
CA ALA A 173 -8.94 15.16 -1.98
C ALA A 173 -7.55 15.28 -1.33
N LYS A 174 -7.21 14.34 -0.45
CA LYS A 174 -5.89 14.24 0.18
C LYS A 174 -4.98 13.33 -0.64
N GLY A 175 -3.74 13.75 -0.85
CA GLY A 175 -2.87 13.13 -1.84
C GLY A 175 -1.47 12.97 -1.30
N PHE A 176 -0.90 11.79 -1.51
CA PHE A 176 0.44 11.47 -1.05
C PHE A 176 1.13 10.49 -2.00
N LEU A 177 2.46 10.58 -2.03
CA LEU A 177 3.32 9.78 -2.89
C LEU A 177 4.33 8.99 -2.02
N PRO A 178 4.03 7.73 -1.69
CA PRO A 178 5.02 6.78 -1.23
C PRO A 178 6.02 6.42 -2.34
N ILE A 179 7.30 6.50 -2.02
CA ILE A 179 8.41 5.89 -2.74
C ILE A 179 8.90 4.71 -1.89
N LYS A 180 8.72 3.51 -2.42
CA LYS A 180 8.86 2.23 -1.73
C LYS A 180 10.06 1.48 -2.26
N VAL A 181 10.79 0.81 -1.38
CA VAL A 181 11.82 -0.19 -1.69
C VAL A 181 11.56 -1.43 -0.85
N GLY A 182 11.65 -2.61 -1.44
CA GLY A 182 11.36 -3.84 -0.73
C GLY A 182 11.86 -5.10 -1.41
N ILE A 183 11.52 -6.23 -0.80
CA ILE A 183 11.83 -7.56 -1.30
C ILE A 183 10.54 -8.20 -1.80
N ASN A 184 10.60 -8.76 -3.00
CA ASN A 184 9.57 -9.60 -3.57
C ASN A 184 10.02 -11.06 -3.51
N TYR A 185 9.21 -11.94 -2.91
CA TYR A 185 9.48 -13.36 -2.74
C TYR A 185 8.39 -14.19 -3.42
N ILE A 186 8.81 -15.19 -4.18
CA ILE A 186 7.94 -16.15 -4.86
C ILE A 186 8.22 -17.51 -4.19
N PRO A 187 7.34 -18.00 -3.29
CA PRO A 187 7.54 -19.26 -2.58
C PRO A 187 7.55 -20.46 -3.51
#